data_AF-A0A9E4EDK0-F1
#
_entry.id   AF-A0A9E4EDK0-F1
#
_cell.length_a   1.000
_cell.length_b   1.000
_cell.length_c   1.000
_cell.angle_alpha   90.00
_cell.angle_beta   90.00
_cell.angle_gamma   90.00
#
_symmetry.space_group_name_H-M   'P 1'
#
loop_
_entity.id
_entity.type
_entity.pdbx_description
1 polymer ?
#
loop_
_entity_poly.entity_id
_entity_poly.type
_entity_poly.pdbx_seq_one_letter_code
_entity_poly.pdbx_strand_id
1 'polypeptide(L)' 'MKIPTISIASHRITRLIIGGNPYSGISHHSPEASKAMEDYYTTHQIMADLRQAEENGINTVLARADRHIM' A
#
# COMPACT_ATOMS: atom_id res chain seq x y z
N MET A 1 11.76 -4.80 15.02
CA MET A 1 10.98 -5.97 15.54
C MET A 1 10.62 -6.86 14.37
N LYS A 2 10.53 -8.19 14.53
CA LYS A 2 10.15 -9.09 13.44
C LYS A 2 8.63 -9.22 13.37
N ILE A 3 8.02 -8.82 12.25
CA ILE A 3 6.57 -8.99 12.02
C ILE A 3 6.27 -10.49 11.84
N PRO A 4 5.28 -11.06 12.55
CA PRO A 4 4.89 -12.45 12.36
C PRO A 4 4.46 -12.74 10.92
N THR A 5 4.78 -13.93 10.41
CA THR A 5 4.43 -14.36 9.05
C THR A 5 3.47 -15.54 9.05
N ILE A 6 2.64 -15.65 8.01
CA ILE A 6 1.84 -16.84 7.67
C ILE A 6 2.18 -17.34 6.27
N SER A 7 1.78 -18.56 5.96
CA SER A 7 1.84 -19.08 4.59
C SER A 7 0.49 -18.86 3.89
N ILE A 8 0.52 -18.25 2.70
CA ILE A 8 -0.60 -18.28 1.74
C ILE A 8 -0.08 -18.99 0.49
N ALA A 9 -0.63 -20.17 0.21
CA ALA A 9 -0.10 -21.10 -0.78
C ALA A 9 1.43 -21.32 -0.57
N SER A 10 2.25 -21.08 -1.58
CA SER A 10 3.71 -21.21 -1.54
C SER A 10 4.45 -19.98 -0.98
N HIS A 11 3.73 -18.90 -0.64
CA HIS A 11 4.33 -17.63 -0.22
C HIS A 11 4.29 -17.46 1.30
N ARG A 12 5.41 -17.00 1.89
CA ARG A 12 5.46 -16.54 3.29
C ARG A 12 5.23 -15.04 3.33
N ILE A 13 4.07 -14.63 3.83
CA ILE A 13 3.68 -13.22 3.90
C ILE A 13 3.66 -12.72 5.33
N THR A 14 3.89 -11.43 5.54
CA THR A 14 3.70 -10.77 6.84
C THR A 14 2.23 -10.70 7.21
N ARG A 15 1.89 -10.88 8.49
CA ARG A 15 0.51 -10.73 8.98
C ARG A 15 -0.01 -9.30 8.88
N LEU A 16 0.88 -8.33 8.68
CA LEU A 16 0.58 -6.96 8.29
C LEU A 16 0.92 -6.77 6.81
N ILE A 17 0.01 -6.19 6.04
CA ILE A 17 0.16 -5.93 4.60
C ILE A 17 -0.03 -4.42 4.40
N ILE A 18 0.82 -3.78 3.60
CA ILE A 18 0.62 -2.37 3.22
C ILE A 18 -0.45 -2.29 2.13
N GLY A 19 -1.45 -1.42 2.33
CA GLY A 19 -2.58 -1.26 1.42
C GLY A 19 -2.45 -0.03 0.52
N GLY A 20 -2.76 -0.18 -0.77
CA GLY A 20 -2.64 0.89 -1.77
C GLY A 20 -3.90 1.73 -2.00
N ASN A 21 -4.94 1.62 -1.16
CA ASN A 21 -6.23 2.31 -1.39
C ASN A 21 -6.09 3.84 -1.53
N PRO A 22 -5.33 4.54 -0.64
CA PRO A 22 -5.16 5.97 -0.76
C PRO A 22 -4.35 6.40 -1.99
N TYR A 23 -3.41 5.58 -2.46
CA TYR A 23 -2.60 5.87 -3.66
C TYR A 23 -3.45 6.06 -4.91
N SER A 24 -4.64 5.44 -4.88
CA SER A 24 -5.60 5.33 -5.95
C SER A 24 -6.83 6.23 -5.77
N GLY A 25 -6.86 7.08 -4.73
CA GLY A 25 -7.95 8.03 -4.52
C GLY A 25 -9.32 7.41 -4.23
N ILE A 26 -9.40 6.29 -3.51
CA ILE A 26 -10.68 5.58 -3.29
C ILE A 26 -11.24 5.88 -1.90
N SER A 27 -11.60 7.14 -1.66
CA SER A 27 -12.40 7.44 -0.48
C SER A 27 -13.84 6.98 -0.69
N HIS A 28 -14.39 6.24 0.28
CA HIS A 28 -15.83 5.96 0.34
C HIS A 28 -16.62 7.08 1.04
N HIS A 29 -15.93 8.13 1.50
CA HIS A 29 -16.55 9.21 2.25
C HIS A 29 -17.00 10.36 1.34
N SER A 30 -16.10 10.88 0.49
CA SER A 30 -16.41 11.96 -0.44
C SER A 30 -15.39 12.07 -1.59
N PRO A 31 -15.76 12.69 -2.71
CA PRO A 31 -14.83 12.99 -3.82
C PRO A 31 -13.66 13.89 -3.42
N GLU A 32 -13.88 14.83 -2.49
CA GLU A 32 -12.84 15.74 -2.01
C GLU A 32 -11.78 14.98 -1.21
N ALA A 33 -12.21 13.99 -0.41
CA ALA A 33 -11.30 13.10 0.29
C ALA A 33 -10.51 12.21 -0.68
N SER A 34 -11.14 11.72 -1.75
CA SER A 34 -10.43 11.04 -2.84
C SER A 34 -9.35 11.94 -3.45
N LYS A 35 -9.71 13.17 -3.82
CA LYS A 35 -8.78 14.13 -4.41
C LYS A 35 -7.61 14.45 -3.49
N ALA A 36 -7.87 14.65 -2.19
CA ALA A 36 -6.83 14.89 -1.20
C ALA A 36 -5.83 13.73 -1.08
N MET A 37 -6.30 12.48 -1.17
CA MET A 37 -5.41 11.32 -1.22
C MET A 37 -4.54 11.34 -2.48
N GLU A 38 -5.12 11.60 -3.65
CA GLU A 38 -4.38 11.67 -4.91
C GLU A 38 -3.34 12.80 -4.93
N ASP A 39 -3.66 13.95 -4.34
CA ASP A 39 -2.76 15.10 -4.24
C ASP A 39 -1.57 14.83 -3.32
N TYR A 40 -1.79 14.12 -2.21
CA TYR A 40 -0.73 13.75 -1.29
C TYR A 40 0.14 12.60 -1.84
N TYR A 41 -0.48 11.55 -2.36
CA TYR A 41 0.20 10.34 -2.80
C TYR A 41 0.75 10.47 -4.23
N THR A 42 1.72 11.37 -4.37
CA THR A 42 2.61 11.41 -5.54
C THR A 42 3.41 10.11 -5.67
N THR A 43 3.96 9.82 -6.86
CA THR A 43 4.84 8.65 -7.06
C THR A 43 6.00 8.63 -6.06
N HIS A 44 6.57 9.79 -5.73
CA HIS A 44 7.63 9.89 -4.73
C HIS A 44 7.15 9.43 -3.36
N GLN A 45 5.99 9.90 -2.91
CA GLN A 45 5.41 9.54 -1.63
C GLN A 45 5.06 8.04 -1.58
N ILE A 46 4.47 7.49 -2.64
CA ILE A 46 4.15 6.07 -2.75
C ILE A 46 5.44 5.23 -2.60
N MET A 47 6.50 5.59 -3.31
CA MET A 47 7.78 4.86 -3.22
C MET A 47 8.44 5.01 -1.84
N ALA A 48 8.31 6.16 -1.18
CA ALA A 48 8.81 6.37 0.17
C ALA A 48 8.08 5.47 1.18
N ASP A 49 6.76 5.39 1.10
CA ASP A 49 5.94 4.52 1.95
C ASP A 49 6.29 3.04 1.76
N LEU A 50 6.42 2.59 0.51
CA LEU A 50 6.75 1.19 0.20
C LEU A 50 8.15 0.81 0.72
N ARG A 51 9.13 1.70 0.58
CA ARG A 51 10.48 1.49 1.16
C ARG A 51 10.44 1.43 2.67
N GLN A 52 9.72 2.36 3.30
CA GLN A 52 9.57 2.35 4.75
C GLN A 52 8.89 1.06 5.24
N ALA A 53 7.88 0.56 4.52
CA ALA A 53 7.22 -0.70 4.83
C ALA A 53 8.22 -1.88 4.76
N GLU A 54 9.01 -1.94 3.70
CA GLU A 54 10.06 -2.95 3.51
C GLU A 54 11.12 -2.90 4.62
N GLU A 55 11.62 -1.70 4.96
CA GLU A 55 12.59 -1.48 6.04
C GLU A 55 12.06 -1.91 7.41
N ASN A 56 10.75 -1.80 7.63
CA ASN A 56 10.07 -2.28 8.84
C ASN A 56 9.69 -3.77 8.77
N GLY A 57 10.06 -4.46 7.69
CA GLY A 57 9.91 -5.89 7.53
C GLY A 57 8.53 -6.33 7.02
N ILE A 58 7.71 -5.43 6.47
CA ILE A 58 6.51 -5.79 5.68
C ILE A 58 6.99 -6.27 4.31
N ASN A 59 6.47 -7.41 3.84
CA ASN A 59 6.94 -8.02 2.60
C ASN A 59 5.86 -8.17 1.53
N THR A 60 4.68 -7.61 1.76
CA THR A 60 3.51 -7.79 0.89
C THR A 60 2.77 -6.46 0.77
N VAL A 61 2.42 -6.09 -0.46
CA VAL A 61 1.54 -4.97 -0.80
C VAL A 61 0.23 -5.50 -1.37
N LEU A 62 -0.89 -4.95 -0.92
CA LEU A 62 -2.21 -5.15 -1.52
C LEU A 62 -2.58 -3.88 -2.29
N ALA A 63 -2.35 -3.92 -3.60
CA ALA A 63 -2.67 -2.84 -4.52
C ALA A 63 -3.64 -3.32 -5.61
N ARG A 64 -4.24 -2.37 -6.32
CA ARG A 64 -5.07 -2.65 -7.49
C ARG A 64 -4.23 -2.46 -8.75
N ALA A 65 -4.62 -3.10 -9.84
CA ALA A 65 -4.16 -2.75 -11.18
C ALA A 65 -4.76 -1.40 -11.61
N ASP A 66 -4.28 -0.32 -10.99
CA ASP A 66 -4.71 1.05 -11.25
C ASP A 66 -3.71 1.77 -12.17
N ARG A 67 -3.85 3.09 -12.33
CA ARG A 67 -2.99 3.93 -13.17
C ARG A 67 -1.49 3.86 -12.83
N HIS A 68 -1.11 3.33 -11.67
CA HIS A 68 0.30 3.16 -11.28
C HIS A 68 0.87 1.79 -11.68
N ILE A 69 0.01 0.83 -12.06
CA ILE A 69 0.39 -0.55 -12.40
C ILE A 69 0.11 -0.90 -13.88
N MET A 70 -0.91 -0.29 -14.49
CA MET A 70 -1.28 -0.52 -15.90
C MET A 70 -0.34 0.17 -16.88
#